data_AF-A0A6A7LQE5-F1
#
_entry.id   AF-A0A6A7LQE5-F1
#
_cell.length_a   1.000
_cell.length_b   1.000
_cell.length_c   1.000
_cell.angle_alpha   90.00
_cell.angle_beta   90.00
_cell.angle_gamma   90.00
#
_symmetry.space_group_name_H-M   'P 1'
#
loop_
_entity.id
_entity.type
_entity.pdbx_description
1 polymer ?
#
loop_
_entity_poly.entity_id
_entity_poly.type
_entity_poly.pdbx_seq_one_letter_code
_entity_poly.pdbx_strand_id
1 'polypeptide(L)'
;MNAWNRLGIVWLAVAMAIAACAPAQSPAAPGVQVSQPDRPGAVKRITAAIRGNPPSVSMDVNTAGGSGHIPGADELEEILNTRLSMVDNSGIRHPQLTETVPTVDNGLWKVLPDGRMEMTWKIKPHAHWHDGTPFTAEDLVFSYQVEEDDEIAAFGDSDYKSIERMEAADHGTLVVYWKQPYIFADDIFDVSILPKHILGTAFLNDKASFTQLPFWKH
;
A
#
# COMPACT_ATOMS: atom_id res chain seq x y z
N MET A 1 -67.75 -20.58 52.33
CA MET A 1 -67.47 -19.75 51.13
C MET A 1 -66.16 -19.04 51.37
N ASN A 2 -65.11 -19.48 50.69
CA ASN A 2 -63.73 -19.40 51.17
C ASN A 2 -63.07 -18.04 50.88
N ALA A 3 -62.30 -17.55 51.85
CA ALA A 3 -61.61 -16.26 51.87
C ALA A 3 -60.59 -16.04 50.73
N TRP A 4 -60.31 -17.06 49.92
CA TRP A 4 -59.35 -17.00 48.81
C TRP A 4 -59.86 -16.20 47.59
N ASN A 5 -61.18 -16.15 47.35
CA ASN A 5 -61.76 -15.41 46.21
C ASN A 5 -61.89 -13.90 46.43
N ARG A 6 -61.69 -13.41 47.67
CA ARG A 6 -61.80 -11.98 47.99
C ARG A 6 -60.47 -11.24 47.81
N LEU A 7 -59.32 -11.91 47.95
CA LEU A 7 -58.01 -11.29 47.69
C LEU A 7 -57.70 -11.14 46.19
N GLY A 8 -58.20 -12.04 45.33
CA GLY A 8 -57.96 -11.97 43.89
C GLY A 8 -58.63 -10.77 43.20
N ILE A 9 -59.79 -10.34 43.70
CA ILE A 9 -60.54 -9.20 43.14
C ILE A 9 -59.87 -7.86 43.53
N VAL A 10 -59.25 -7.78 44.72
CA VAL A 10 -58.55 -6.58 45.17
C VAL A 10 -57.24 -6.37 44.37
N TRP A 11 -56.53 -7.44 44.04
CA TRP A 11 -55.32 -7.36 43.21
C TRP A 11 -55.59 -6.96 41.75
N LEU A 12 -56.73 -7.35 41.18
CA LEU A 12 -57.12 -6.95 39.82
C LEU A 12 -57.56 -5.48 39.74
N ALA A 13 -58.15 -4.93 40.80
CA ALA A 13 -58.55 -3.52 40.87
C ALA A 13 -57.34 -2.57 41.06
N VAL A 14 -56.30 -3.00 41.78
CA VAL A 14 -55.06 -2.21 41.96
C VAL A 14 -54.21 -2.17 40.67
N ALA A 15 -54.21 -3.25 39.88
CA ALA A 15 -53.50 -3.27 38.59
C ALA A 15 -54.13 -2.36 37.51
N MET A 16 -55.45 -2.12 37.56
CA MET A 16 -56.12 -1.19 36.63
C MET A 16 -55.93 0.30 36.99
N ALA A 17 -55.56 0.63 38.23
CA ALA A 17 -55.42 2.02 38.67
C ALA A 17 -54.06 2.66 38.30
N ILE A 18 -53.04 1.88 37.95
CA ILE A 18 -51.68 2.39 37.65
C ILE A 18 -51.51 2.72 36.15
N ALA A 19 -52.44 2.34 35.28
CA ALA A 19 -52.40 2.64 33.85
C ALA A 19 -52.96 4.03 33.46
N ALA A 20 -53.46 4.82 34.41
CA ALA A 20 -54.17 6.07 34.11
C ALA A 20 -53.30 7.35 34.13
N CYS A 21 -52.00 7.25 34.41
CA CYS A 21 -51.07 8.40 34.36
C CYS A 21 -50.20 8.34 33.11
N ALA A 22 -50.79 8.51 31.93
CA ALA A 22 -50.07 8.91 30.73
C ALA A 22 -50.25 10.43 30.54
N PRO A 23 -49.17 11.23 30.39
CA PRO A 23 -49.31 12.65 30.12
C PRO A 23 -49.93 12.87 28.74
N ALA A 24 -50.93 13.74 28.66
CA ALA A 24 -51.54 14.16 27.40
C ALA A 24 -50.47 14.85 26.52
N GLN A 25 -50.28 14.35 25.29
CA GLN A 25 -49.44 15.00 24.30
C GLN A 25 -50.09 16.32 23.87
N SER A 26 -49.44 17.44 24.17
CA SER A 26 -49.79 18.73 23.56
C SER A 26 -49.57 18.67 22.04
N PRO A 27 -50.45 19.26 21.21
CA PRO A 27 -50.21 19.36 19.79
C PRO A 27 -48.92 20.17 19.55
N ALA A 28 -47.95 19.54 18.90
CA ALA A 28 -46.69 20.18 18.55
C ALA A 28 -46.94 21.35 17.59
N ALA A 29 -46.40 22.52 17.92
CA ALA A 29 -46.24 23.61 16.95
C ALA A 29 -45.39 23.11 15.77
N PRO A 30 -45.56 23.65 14.55
CA PRO A 30 -44.72 23.27 13.40
C PRO A 30 -43.26 23.60 13.71
N GLY A 31 -42.51 22.61 14.18
CA GLY A 31 -41.09 22.69 14.39
C GLY A 31 -40.40 22.55 13.04
N VAL A 32 -39.57 23.53 12.68
CA VAL A 32 -38.62 23.39 11.59
C VAL A 32 -37.78 22.14 11.87
N GLN A 33 -37.94 21.11 11.05
CA GLN A 33 -37.05 19.95 11.08
C GLN A 33 -35.68 20.40 10.62
N VAL A 34 -34.81 20.72 11.57
CA VAL A 34 -33.38 20.87 11.30
C VAL A 34 -32.87 19.45 11.03
N SER A 35 -32.56 19.16 9.77
CA SER A 35 -31.91 17.93 9.37
C SER A 35 -30.65 17.73 10.22
N GLN A 36 -30.59 16.64 10.98
CA GLN A 36 -29.35 16.24 11.65
C GLN A 36 -28.28 15.99 10.58
N PRO A 37 -27.05 16.49 10.74
CA PRO A 37 -25.96 16.16 9.83
C PRO A 37 -25.75 14.64 9.83
N ASP A 38 -25.55 14.07 8.63
CA ASP A 38 -25.29 12.64 8.43
C ASP A 38 -24.17 12.17 9.38
N ARG A 39 -24.45 11.11 10.15
CA ARG A 39 -23.41 10.45 10.94
C ARG A 39 -22.32 9.96 9.96
N PRO A 40 -21.03 10.14 10.25
CA PRO A 40 -19.98 9.50 9.47
C PRO A 40 -20.28 8.00 9.40
N GLY A 41 -20.33 7.45 8.18
CA GLY A 41 -20.57 6.02 7.99
C GLY A 41 -19.56 5.19 8.80
N ALA A 42 -20.00 4.05 9.34
CA ALA A 42 -19.12 3.18 10.11
C ALA A 42 -17.86 2.81 9.30
N VAL A 43 -16.69 2.82 9.96
CA VAL A 43 -15.42 2.43 9.35
C VAL A 43 -15.55 1.01 8.78
N LYS A 44 -15.38 0.87 7.47
CA LYS A 44 -15.37 -0.44 6.80
C LYS A 44 -14.07 -1.15 7.15
N ARG A 45 -14.16 -2.41 7.58
CA ARG A 45 -13.01 -3.24 7.96
C ARG A 45 -13.01 -4.53 7.14
N ILE A 46 -11.85 -4.87 6.59
CA ILE A 46 -11.59 -6.15 5.95
C ILE A 46 -10.57 -6.89 6.83
N THR A 47 -10.77 -8.18 7.05
CA THR A 47 -9.83 -9.03 7.78
C THR A 47 -9.33 -10.11 6.83
N ALA A 48 -8.03 -10.09 6.55
CA ALA A 48 -7.33 -11.12 5.80
C ALA A 48 -6.37 -11.88 6.74
N ALA A 49 -6.18 -13.18 6.50
CA ALA A 49 -5.28 -14.02 7.28
C ALA A 49 -4.18 -14.59 6.37
N ILE A 50 -2.96 -14.60 6.87
CA ILE A 50 -1.77 -15.11 6.17
C ILE A 50 -1.14 -16.27 6.98
N ARG A 51 -0.26 -17.08 6.37
CA ARG A 51 0.20 -18.35 6.97
C ARG A 51 1.25 -18.21 8.10
N GLY A 52 1.71 -16.99 8.39
CA GLY A 52 2.66 -16.74 9.47
C GLY A 52 2.76 -15.27 9.80
N ASN A 53 3.50 -14.95 10.86
CA ASN A 53 3.91 -13.57 11.13
C ASN A 53 5.28 -13.35 10.50
N PRO A 54 5.39 -12.59 9.40
CA PRO A 54 6.70 -12.29 8.84
C PRO A 54 7.54 -11.47 9.86
N PRO A 55 8.87 -11.45 9.79
CA PRO A 55 9.68 -10.52 10.58
C PRO A 55 9.82 -9.12 9.97
N SER A 56 9.69 -9.04 8.65
CA SER A 56 9.69 -7.82 7.84
C SER A 56 8.50 -7.82 6.89
N VAL A 57 8.06 -6.65 6.46
CA VAL A 57 7.16 -6.54 5.30
C VAL A 57 7.90 -6.67 3.97
N SER A 58 9.24 -6.59 3.96
CA SER A 58 10.05 -6.79 2.75
C SER A 58 10.40 -8.27 2.58
N MET A 59 10.02 -8.85 1.44
CA MET A 59 10.30 -10.25 1.13
C MET A 59 11.78 -10.53 0.90
N ASP A 60 12.51 -9.59 0.33
CA ASP A 60 13.95 -9.64 0.14
C ASP A 60 14.68 -9.77 1.49
N VAL A 61 14.32 -8.90 2.45
CA VAL A 61 14.89 -8.94 3.80
C VAL A 61 14.50 -10.21 4.55
N ASN A 62 13.26 -10.69 4.41
CA ASN A 62 12.82 -11.95 5.02
C ASN A 62 13.60 -13.16 4.50
N THR A 63 13.83 -13.21 3.18
CA THR A 63 14.52 -14.31 2.51
C THR A 63 15.99 -14.34 2.92
N ALA A 64 16.69 -13.21 2.85
CA ALA A 64 18.09 -13.13 3.27
C ALA A 64 18.28 -13.32 4.79
N GLY A 65 17.29 -12.93 5.60
CA GLY A 65 17.27 -13.19 7.04
C GLY A 65 17.03 -14.66 7.42
N GLY A 66 16.86 -15.57 6.45
CA GLY A 66 16.66 -16.99 6.67
C GLY A 66 15.25 -17.40 7.10
N SER A 67 14.29 -16.46 7.08
CA SER A 67 12.88 -16.75 7.37
C SER A 67 12.16 -17.35 6.16
N GLY A 68 12.73 -17.16 4.96
CA GLY A 68 12.19 -17.65 3.70
C GLY A 68 10.86 -16.99 3.33
N HIS A 69 10.22 -17.53 2.30
CA HIS A 69 8.93 -17.03 1.82
C HIS A 69 7.77 -17.49 2.72
N ILE A 70 7.04 -16.52 3.27
CA ILE A 70 5.85 -16.76 4.10
C ILE A 70 4.61 -16.52 3.22
N PRO A 71 3.78 -17.55 2.97
CA PRO A 71 2.64 -17.40 2.09
C PRO A 71 1.62 -16.39 2.63
N GLY A 72 1.29 -15.39 1.81
CA GLY A 72 0.48 -14.24 2.20
C GLY A 72 1.29 -12.96 2.48
N ALA A 73 2.62 -13.04 2.64
CA ALA A 73 3.46 -11.89 2.95
C ALA A 73 3.70 -11.00 1.71
N ASP A 74 3.78 -11.59 0.52
CA ASP A 74 3.87 -10.84 -0.75
C ASP A 74 2.66 -9.91 -0.90
N GLU A 75 1.45 -10.41 -0.64
CA GLU A 75 0.23 -9.60 -0.72
C GLU A 75 0.23 -8.47 0.32
N LEU A 76 0.84 -8.68 1.49
CA LEU A 76 1.02 -7.62 2.47
C LEU A 76 1.99 -6.55 1.95
N GLU A 77 3.10 -6.96 1.34
CA GLU A 77 4.07 -6.06 0.72
C GLU A 77 3.45 -5.26 -0.44
N GLU A 78 2.68 -5.91 -1.29
CA GLU A 78 1.98 -5.29 -2.43
C GLU A 78 0.94 -4.25 -2.01
N ILE A 79 0.27 -4.45 -0.88
CA ILE A 79 -0.72 -3.47 -0.37
C ILE A 79 -0.02 -2.20 0.15
N LEU A 80 1.18 -2.33 0.70
CA LEU A 80 1.92 -1.23 1.30
C LEU A 80 2.74 -0.44 0.27
N ASN A 81 3.24 -1.13 -0.75
CA ASN A 81 4.09 -0.58 -1.77
C ASN A 81 3.33 -0.32 -3.07
N THR A 82 4.03 0.35 -3.98
CA THR A 82 3.54 0.62 -5.32
C THR A 82 4.68 0.41 -6.29
N ARG A 83 4.34 0.21 -7.55
CA ARG A 83 5.28 -0.04 -8.65
C ARG A 83 5.14 1.03 -9.73
N LEU A 84 6.07 1.05 -10.68
CA LEU A 84 6.01 1.98 -11.81
C LEU A 84 4.80 1.69 -12.71
N SER A 85 4.54 0.42 -12.93
CA SER A 85 3.43 -0.12 -13.72
C SER A 85 2.97 -1.45 -13.15
N MET A 86 1.77 -1.92 -13.50
CA MET A 86 1.24 -3.18 -13.00
C MET A 86 0.53 -3.97 -14.11
N VAL A 87 0.65 -5.29 -14.08
CA VAL A 87 -0.11 -6.17 -14.98
C VAL A 87 -1.44 -6.55 -14.34
N ASP A 88 -2.54 -6.41 -15.07
CA ASP A 88 -3.87 -6.83 -14.61
C ASP A 88 -4.14 -8.32 -14.85
N ASN A 89 -5.30 -8.80 -14.40
CA ASN A 89 -5.71 -10.21 -14.57
C ASN A 89 -5.91 -10.65 -16.04
N SER A 90 -5.90 -9.72 -16.98
CA SER A 90 -5.97 -9.99 -18.42
C SER A 90 -4.58 -10.00 -19.07
N GLY A 91 -3.52 -9.78 -18.30
CA GLY A 91 -2.15 -9.68 -18.80
C GLY A 91 -1.82 -8.31 -19.42
N ILE A 92 -2.65 -7.28 -19.19
CA ILE A 92 -2.42 -5.94 -19.73
C ILE A 92 -1.66 -5.11 -18.69
N ARG A 93 -0.55 -4.50 -19.09
CA ARG A 93 0.23 -3.59 -18.25
C ARG A 93 -0.37 -2.19 -18.24
N HIS A 94 -0.59 -1.66 -17.04
CA HIS A 94 -1.15 -0.34 -16.77
C HIS A 94 -0.17 0.54 -15.99
N PRO A 95 -0.16 1.86 -16.21
CA PRO A 95 0.66 2.77 -15.43
C PRO A 95 0.15 2.90 -13.99
N GLN A 96 1.05 2.79 -12.99
CA GLN A 96 0.71 3.00 -11.58
C GLN A 96 1.34 4.27 -11.02
N LEU A 97 2.65 4.30 -10.75
CA LEU A 97 3.36 5.53 -10.37
C LEU A 97 3.74 6.41 -11.57
N THR A 98 3.65 5.88 -12.79
CA THR A 98 4.10 6.57 -14.00
C THR A 98 2.96 7.13 -14.82
N GLU A 99 3.18 8.16 -15.62
CA GLU A 99 2.13 8.75 -16.47
C GLU A 99 1.65 7.78 -17.56
N THR A 100 2.58 6.97 -18.07
CA THR A 100 2.35 5.98 -19.13
C THR A 100 3.37 4.85 -19.01
N VAL A 101 3.01 3.68 -19.52
CA VAL A 101 3.94 2.56 -19.66
C VAL A 101 4.85 2.83 -20.87
N PRO A 102 6.18 2.74 -20.74
CA PRO A 102 7.08 2.87 -21.87
C PRO A 102 6.83 1.77 -22.90
N THR A 103 6.70 2.16 -24.17
CA THR A 103 6.58 1.22 -25.27
C THR A 103 7.42 1.69 -26.46
N VAL A 104 7.66 0.79 -27.41
CA VAL A 104 8.32 1.16 -28.67
C VAL A 104 7.45 2.15 -29.45
N ASP A 105 6.13 1.91 -29.48
CA ASP A 105 5.17 2.73 -30.24
C ASP A 105 5.09 4.17 -29.72
N ASN A 106 5.21 4.39 -28.41
CA ASN A 106 5.20 5.74 -27.84
C ASN A 106 6.61 6.37 -27.75
N GLY A 107 7.64 5.66 -28.21
CA GLY A 107 9.02 6.13 -28.29
C GLY A 107 9.75 6.25 -26.95
N LEU A 108 9.14 5.78 -25.84
CA LEU A 108 9.77 5.77 -24.52
C LEU A 108 10.56 4.49 -24.26
N TRP A 109 10.38 3.45 -25.08
CA TRP A 109 11.28 2.31 -25.16
C TRP A 109 11.96 2.32 -26.52
N LYS A 110 13.28 2.54 -26.54
CA LYS A 110 14.07 2.63 -27.77
C LYS A 110 15.06 1.49 -27.84
N VAL A 111 14.94 0.65 -28.86
CA VAL A 111 16.00 -0.32 -29.22
C VAL A 111 16.97 0.37 -30.17
N LEU A 112 18.24 0.44 -29.79
CA LEU A 112 19.27 1.20 -30.50
C LEU A 112 19.93 0.34 -31.59
N PRO A 113 20.47 0.95 -32.67
CA PRO A 113 21.12 0.21 -33.76
C PRO A 113 22.35 -0.60 -33.36
N ASP A 114 22.99 -0.25 -32.23
CA ASP A 114 24.15 -0.95 -31.68
C ASP A 114 23.79 -2.16 -30.82
N GLY A 115 22.49 -2.48 -30.70
CA GLY A 115 22.00 -3.60 -29.92
C GLY A 115 21.85 -3.29 -28.43
N ARG A 116 21.87 -2.02 -28.00
CA ARG A 116 21.45 -1.59 -26.66
C ARG A 116 20.00 -1.15 -26.66
N MET A 117 19.47 -0.80 -25.48
CA MET A 117 18.16 -0.14 -25.41
C MET A 117 18.06 0.87 -24.27
N GLU A 118 17.11 1.78 -24.40
CA GLU A 118 16.83 2.84 -23.44
C GLU A 118 15.34 2.85 -23.09
N MET A 119 15.02 3.02 -21.81
CA MET A 119 13.64 3.18 -21.35
C MET A 119 13.50 4.47 -20.53
N THR A 120 12.53 5.30 -20.88
CA THR A 120 12.23 6.55 -20.18
C THR A 120 10.91 6.41 -19.42
N TRP A 121 10.97 6.53 -18.10
CA TRP A 121 9.80 6.51 -17.23
C TRP A 121 9.51 7.92 -16.73
N LYS A 122 8.26 8.35 -16.88
CA LYS A 122 7.78 9.64 -16.37
C LYS A 122 6.90 9.38 -15.16
N ILE A 123 7.28 9.91 -14.01
CA ILE A 123 6.57 9.77 -12.75
C ILE A 123 5.37 10.72 -12.75
N LYS A 124 4.22 10.25 -12.24
CA LYS A 124 3.03 11.08 -12.10
C LYS A 124 3.32 12.29 -11.21
N PRO A 125 2.81 13.48 -11.56
CA PRO A 125 2.89 14.62 -10.67
C PRO A 125 2.16 14.30 -9.36
N HIS A 126 2.70 14.77 -8.25
CA HIS A 126 2.16 14.58 -6.90
C HIS A 126 2.18 13.13 -6.38
N ALA A 127 3.05 12.27 -6.90
CA ALA A 127 3.43 11.05 -6.21
C ALA A 127 4.17 11.40 -4.90
N HIS A 128 3.79 10.77 -3.79
CA HIS A 128 4.39 11.00 -2.47
C HIS A 128 4.54 9.67 -1.74
N TRP A 129 5.56 9.61 -0.88
CA TRP A 129 5.68 8.62 0.16
C TRP A 129 4.60 8.79 1.23
N HIS A 130 4.38 7.74 2.03
CA HIS A 130 3.38 7.73 3.11
C HIS A 130 3.62 8.81 4.19
N ASP A 131 4.84 9.33 4.30
CA ASP A 131 5.21 10.43 5.20
C ASP A 131 4.97 11.84 4.61
N GLY A 132 4.49 11.91 3.36
CA GLY A 132 4.26 13.15 2.63
C GLY A 132 5.46 13.67 1.84
N THR A 133 6.61 13.00 1.88
CA THR A 133 7.78 13.38 1.07
C THR A 133 7.51 13.11 -0.41
N PRO A 134 7.80 14.05 -1.32
CA PRO A 134 7.64 13.81 -2.76
C PRO A 134 8.42 12.58 -3.22
N PHE A 135 7.78 11.74 -4.04
CA PHE A 135 8.42 10.60 -4.69
C PHE A 135 9.09 11.07 -5.98
N THR A 136 10.33 10.66 -6.21
CA THR A 136 11.19 11.24 -7.26
C THR A 136 11.97 10.16 -8.03
N ALA A 137 12.52 10.53 -9.19
CA ALA A 137 13.42 9.65 -9.93
C ALA A 137 14.70 9.30 -9.14
N GLU A 138 15.10 10.13 -8.17
CA GLU A 138 16.24 9.85 -7.29
C GLU A 138 15.99 8.67 -6.35
N ASP A 139 14.74 8.40 -5.96
CA ASP A 139 14.38 7.23 -5.17
C ASP A 139 14.58 5.94 -5.98
N LEU A 140 14.25 5.97 -7.28
CA LEU A 140 14.46 4.84 -8.19
C LEU A 140 15.94 4.58 -8.46
N VAL A 141 16.71 5.65 -8.71
CA VAL A 141 18.17 5.54 -8.86
C VAL A 141 18.81 5.00 -7.57
N PHE A 142 18.36 5.45 -6.40
CA PHE A 142 18.83 4.91 -5.13
C PHE A 142 18.48 3.44 -4.94
N SER A 143 17.25 3.04 -5.29
CA SER A 143 16.82 1.63 -5.22
C SER A 143 17.70 0.75 -6.10
N TYR A 144 17.99 1.19 -7.32
CA TYR A 144 18.95 0.53 -8.22
C TYR A 144 20.36 0.42 -7.61
N GLN A 145 20.85 1.47 -6.96
CA GLN A 145 22.17 1.44 -6.30
C GLN A 145 22.23 0.41 -5.17
N VAL A 146 21.14 0.22 -4.43
CA VAL A 146 21.04 -0.82 -3.39
C VAL A 146 21.02 -2.21 -4.03
N GLU A 147 20.27 -2.39 -5.12
CA GLU A 147 20.19 -3.66 -5.86
C GLU A 147 21.50 -4.06 -6.54
N GLU A 148 22.31 -3.10 -6.98
CA GLU A 148 23.63 -3.43 -7.53
C GLU A 148 24.69 -3.76 -6.48
N ASP A 149 24.42 -3.46 -5.21
CA ASP A 149 25.40 -3.56 -4.14
C ASP A 149 25.50 -4.98 -3.57
N ASP A 150 26.50 -5.73 -4.06
CA ASP A 150 26.76 -7.11 -3.63
C ASP A 150 27.15 -7.22 -2.13
N GLU A 151 27.40 -6.12 -1.42
CA GLU A 151 27.63 -6.14 0.04
C GLU A 151 26.33 -6.34 0.84
N ILE A 152 25.17 -6.10 0.24
CA ILE A 152 23.87 -6.18 0.92
C ILE A 152 23.11 -7.42 0.43
N ALA A 153 23.39 -8.57 1.04
CA ALA A 153 22.86 -9.87 0.62
C ALA A 153 21.33 -10.03 0.54
N ALA A 154 20.54 -9.05 1.03
CA ALA A 154 19.09 -9.03 0.83
C ALA A 154 18.70 -8.58 -0.58
N PHE A 155 19.50 -7.73 -1.20
CA PHE A 155 19.29 -7.20 -2.55
C PHE A 155 20.33 -7.79 -3.49
N GLY A 156 20.13 -7.65 -4.79
CA GLY A 156 21.00 -8.29 -5.78
C GLY A 156 20.25 -9.10 -6.83
N ASP A 157 19.03 -8.69 -7.19
CA ASP A 157 18.32 -9.35 -8.28
C ASP A 157 19.16 -9.30 -9.57
N SER A 158 19.31 -10.47 -10.19
CA SER A 158 20.11 -10.65 -11.41
C SER A 158 19.62 -9.80 -12.58
N ASP A 159 18.35 -9.38 -12.56
CA ASP A 159 17.74 -8.58 -13.61
C ASP A 159 18.40 -7.20 -13.71
N TYR A 160 18.77 -6.61 -12.57
CA TYR A 160 19.52 -5.34 -12.52
C TYR A 160 20.91 -5.45 -13.15
N LYS A 161 21.52 -6.64 -13.21
CA LYS A 161 22.84 -6.82 -13.88
C LYS A 161 22.75 -6.59 -15.40
N SER A 162 21.56 -6.59 -15.99
CA SER A 162 21.34 -6.25 -17.42
C SER A 162 21.37 -4.74 -17.70
N ILE A 163 21.28 -3.91 -16.66
CA ILE A 163 21.33 -2.45 -16.76
C ILE A 163 22.79 -2.00 -16.97
N GLU A 164 22.99 -1.09 -17.92
CA GLU A 164 24.28 -0.40 -18.15
C GLU A 164 24.43 0.75 -17.14
N ARG A 165 23.38 1.54 -16.96
CA ARG A 165 23.27 2.61 -15.96
C ARG A 165 21.83 3.08 -15.83
N MET A 166 21.53 3.76 -14.75
CA MET A 166 20.26 4.43 -14.50
C MET A 166 20.49 5.86 -14.04
N GLU A 167 19.70 6.81 -14.53
CA GLU A 167 19.81 8.21 -14.12
C GLU A 167 18.48 8.91 -13.97
N ALA A 168 18.43 9.84 -13.02
CA ALA A 168 17.36 10.82 -12.91
C ALA A 168 17.69 11.99 -13.85
N ALA A 169 17.04 12.03 -15.01
CA ALA A 169 17.20 13.13 -15.96
C ALA A 169 16.64 14.45 -15.38
N ASP A 170 15.59 14.33 -14.58
CA ASP A 170 15.06 15.38 -13.71
C ASP A 170 14.29 14.73 -12.54
N HIS A 171 13.64 15.53 -11.70
CA HIS A 171 12.90 15.05 -10.52
C HIS A 171 11.81 14.01 -10.85
N GLY A 172 11.14 14.13 -12.00
CA GLY A 172 10.04 13.27 -12.43
C GLY A 172 10.38 12.32 -13.58
N THR A 173 11.62 12.33 -14.08
CA THR A 173 12.02 11.55 -15.26
C THR A 173 13.19 10.64 -14.93
N LEU A 174 12.95 9.33 -14.99
CA LEU A 174 13.97 8.30 -14.93
C LEU A 174 14.34 7.84 -16.35
N VAL A 175 15.63 7.65 -16.61
CA VAL A 175 16.11 6.99 -17.82
C VAL A 175 16.96 5.78 -17.45
N VAL A 176 16.60 4.63 -18.01
CA VAL A 176 17.29 3.35 -17.80
C VAL A 176 17.98 2.98 -19.10
N TYR A 177 19.28 2.74 -19.03
CA TYR A 177 20.12 2.32 -20.15
C TYR A 177 20.46 0.85 -19.95
N TRP A 178 20.25 0.05 -20.98
CA TRP A 178 20.40 -1.40 -20.92
C TRP A 178 21.54 -1.85 -21.83
N LYS A 179 22.30 -2.85 -21.35
CA LYS A 179 23.43 -3.42 -22.09
C LYS A 179 23.00 -4.11 -23.39
N GLN A 180 21.75 -4.58 -23.43
CA GLN A 180 21.14 -5.29 -24.55
C GLN A 180 19.60 -5.30 -24.42
N PRO A 181 18.83 -5.65 -25.47
CA PRO A 181 17.43 -5.99 -25.34
C PRO A 181 17.20 -6.99 -24.22
N TYR A 182 16.29 -6.63 -23.31
CA TYR A 182 16.01 -7.40 -22.12
C TYR A 182 14.50 -7.54 -21.95
N ILE A 183 14.03 -8.77 -21.75
CA ILE A 183 12.60 -9.12 -21.87
C ILE A 183 11.79 -8.78 -20.64
N PHE A 184 12.42 -8.60 -19.48
CA PHE A 184 11.79 -8.21 -18.21
C PHE A 184 12.06 -6.74 -17.88
N ALA A 185 12.36 -5.92 -18.90
CA ALA A 185 12.77 -4.54 -18.71
C ALA A 185 11.64 -3.62 -18.21
N ASP A 186 10.39 -4.05 -18.36
CA ASP A 186 9.18 -3.41 -17.88
C ASP A 186 8.71 -3.93 -16.50
N ASP A 187 9.40 -4.92 -15.93
CA ASP A 187 9.17 -5.49 -14.59
C ASP A 187 10.15 -4.95 -13.54
N ILE A 188 11.14 -4.13 -13.94
CA ILE A 188 12.02 -3.50 -12.97
C ILE A 188 11.22 -2.60 -12.04
N PHE A 189 11.48 -2.73 -10.73
CA PHE A 189 10.72 -2.08 -9.66
C PHE A 189 9.28 -2.59 -9.47
N ASP A 190 8.96 -3.82 -9.85
CA ASP A 190 7.68 -4.45 -9.51
C ASP A 190 7.52 -4.67 -8.00
N VAL A 191 8.64 -4.82 -7.29
CA VAL A 191 8.78 -4.82 -5.83
C VAL A 191 10.07 -4.06 -5.44
N SER A 192 10.11 -3.49 -4.23
CA SER A 192 11.32 -2.88 -3.63
C SER A 192 11.79 -1.50 -4.15
N ILE A 193 10.89 -0.54 -4.36
CA ILE A 193 11.28 0.88 -4.42
C ILE A 193 11.57 1.38 -2.99
N LEU A 194 12.77 1.93 -2.78
CA LEU A 194 13.28 2.36 -1.49
C LEU A 194 13.28 3.89 -1.32
N PRO A 195 12.87 4.42 -0.17
CA PRO A 195 12.89 5.86 0.12
C PRO A 195 14.33 6.35 0.36
N LYS A 196 14.90 7.07 -0.61
CA LYS A 196 16.27 7.59 -0.50
C LYS A 196 16.45 8.50 0.71
N HIS A 197 15.43 9.29 1.05
CA HIS A 197 15.48 10.23 2.17
C HIS A 197 15.54 9.56 3.55
N ILE A 198 15.03 8.32 3.67
CA ILE A 198 15.08 7.54 4.91
C ILE A 198 16.34 6.67 4.96
N LEU A 199 16.64 5.99 3.85
CA LEU A 199 17.63 4.92 3.83
C LEU A 199 18.99 5.33 3.27
N GLY A 200 19.07 6.42 2.48
CA GLY A 200 20.28 6.80 1.76
C GLY A 200 21.48 7.09 2.66
N THR A 201 21.28 7.80 3.78
CA THR A 201 22.38 8.08 4.73
C THR A 201 22.90 6.79 5.38
N ALA A 202 22.01 5.86 5.74
CA ALA A 202 22.43 4.60 6.35
C ALA A 202 23.18 3.72 5.33
N PHE A 203 22.68 3.66 4.09
CA PHE A 203 23.35 2.97 2.99
C PHE A 203 24.78 3.48 2.76
N LEU A 204 25.00 4.80 2.81
CA LEU A 204 26.35 5.35 2.60
C LEU A 204 27.30 5.13 3.77
N ASN A 205 26.79 5.05 5.00
CA ASN A 205 27.62 5.04 6.20
C ASN A 205 27.89 3.63 6.75
N ASP A 206 26.92 2.72 6.65
CA ASP A 206 27.02 1.37 7.22
C ASP A 206 26.11 0.36 6.46
N LYS A 207 26.61 -0.09 5.30
CA LYS A 207 25.93 -1.08 4.46
C LYS A 207 25.73 -2.42 5.16
N ALA A 208 26.69 -2.84 5.99
CA ALA A 208 26.67 -4.13 6.68
C ALA A 208 25.47 -4.25 7.64
N SER A 209 25.03 -3.13 8.20
CA SER A 209 23.87 -3.08 9.09
C SER A 209 22.58 -2.65 8.38
N PHE A 210 22.59 -2.46 7.05
CA PHE A 210 21.48 -1.86 6.31
C PHE A 210 20.15 -2.61 6.55
N THR A 211 20.16 -3.95 6.50
CA THR A 211 18.98 -4.80 6.75
C THR A 211 18.61 -4.95 8.22
N GLN A 212 19.43 -4.42 9.13
CA GLN A 212 19.20 -4.46 10.58
C GLN A 212 18.52 -3.19 11.10
N LEU A 213 18.39 -2.17 10.24
CA LEU A 213 17.70 -0.91 10.55
C LEU A 213 16.27 -1.18 11.06
N PRO A 214 15.76 -0.32 11.96
CA PRO A 214 14.43 -0.50 12.54
C PRO A 214 13.31 -0.43 11.50
N PHE A 215 13.55 0.13 10.32
CA PHE A 215 12.57 0.25 9.24
C PHE A 215 12.14 -1.09 8.64
N TRP A 216 12.96 -2.14 8.81
CA TRP A 216 12.67 -3.48 8.28
C TRP A 216 11.88 -4.36 9.24
N LYS A 217 11.53 -3.88 10.42
CA LYS A 217 10.88 -4.68 11.47
C LYS A 217 9.50 -4.10 11.77
N HIS A 218 8.53 -4.95 12.08
CA HIS A 218 7.20 -4.57 12.57
C HIS A 218 6.91 -5.09 13.97
#